data_AF-A0A840S2A1-F1
#
_entry.id   AF-A0A840S2A1-F1
#
_cell.length_a   1.000
_cell.length_b   1.000
_cell.length_c   1.000
_cell.angle_alpha   90.00
_cell.angle_beta   90.00
_cell.angle_gamma   90.00
#
_symmetry.space_group_name_H-M   'P 1'
#
loop_
_entity.id
_entity.type
_entity.pdbx_description
1 polymer ?
#
loop_
_entity_poly.entity_id
_entity_poly.type
_entity_poly.pdbx_seq_one_letter_code
_entity_poly.pdbx_strand_id
1 'polypeptide(L)'
;MSSTSTLIDRFLAVVREVADARRPHAHMAELTAISPTNWQNVMRRKQRPTAEMIEAVARVWPEYVAYIATGKTTLPAQKVPVDGVIELFDPTDVVLERLGSGAADEGRWQGMHELPSEKHGATGQINWGYVGSGPRLLSLNVLMAFNVPYGVADVLKDKFCDDVISALPVQSTRLTQARIEQWIDDNREFISWAAKMAVANQAWADAKSTEEMDQARAMVAKVKAMRP
;
A
#
# COMPACT_ATOMS: atom_id res chain seq x y z
N MET A 1 -11.69 11.98 16.54
CA MET A 1 -12.73 11.08 17.09
C MET A 1 -13.18 10.20 15.94
N SER A 2 -12.67 8.96 15.85
CA SER A 2 -12.96 8.05 14.74
C SER A 2 -14.38 7.51 14.84
N SER A 3 -15.18 7.69 13.79
CA SER A 3 -16.52 7.09 13.68
C SER A 3 -16.41 5.56 13.67
N THR A 4 -16.91 4.91 14.72
CA THR A 4 -17.06 3.45 14.78
C THR A 4 -18.03 2.99 13.67
N SER A 5 -17.54 2.27 12.66
CA SER A 5 -18.40 1.73 11.60
C SER A 5 -19.36 0.68 12.17
N THR A 6 -20.64 0.72 11.77
CA THR A 6 -21.62 -0.29 12.20
C THR A 6 -21.50 -1.57 11.36
N LEU A 7 -22.07 -2.69 11.83
CA LEU A 7 -22.14 -3.94 11.04
C LEU A 7 -22.77 -3.70 9.66
N ILE A 8 -23.79 -2.84 9.59
CA ILE A 8 -24.48 -2.49 8.35
C ILE A 8 -23.52 -1.76 7.40
N ASP A 9 -22.74 -0.81 7.92
CA ASP A 9 -21.77 -0.07 7.10
C ASP A 9 -20.70 -0.99 6.53
N ARG A 10 -20.20 -1.94 7.33
CA ARG A 10 -19.21 -2.93 6.90
C ARG A 10 -19.77 -3.93 5.90
N PHE A 11 -20.97 -4.43 6.14
CA PHE A 11 -21.66 -5.31 5.20
C PHE A 11 -21.84 -4.63 3.83
N LEU A 12 -22.27 -3.36 3.82
CA LEU A 12 -22.43 -2.59 2.59
C LEU A 12 -21.10 -2.29 1.90
N ALA A 13 -20.02 -2.09 2.66
CA ALA A 13 -18.68 -1.95 2.09
C ALA A 13 -18.28 -3.22 1.33
N VAL A 14 -18.47 -4.40 1.94
CA VAL A 14 -18.19 -5.69 1.29
C VAL A 14 -19.04 -5.88 0.05
N VAL A 15 -20.35 -5.64 0.13
CA VAL A 15 -21.24 -5.79 -1.03
C VAL A 15 -20.83 -4.89 -2.19
N ARG A 16 -20.37 -3.67 -1.93
CA ARG A 16 -19.89 -2.75 -2.98
C ARG A 16 -18.55 -3.18 -3.58
N GLU A 17 -17.72 -3.79 -2.75
CA GLU A 17 -16.40 -4.29 -3.13
C GLU A 17 -16.51 -5.51 -4.06
N VAL A 18 -17.42 -6.45 -3.76
CA VAL A 18 -17.55 -7.70 -4.53
C VAL A 18 -18.57 -7.63 -5.67
N ALA A 19 -19.45 -6.63 -5.68
CA ALA A 19 -20.45 -6.47 -6.73
C ALA A 19 -19.81 -5.95 -8.03
N ASP A 20 -20.41 -6.33 -9.16
CA ASP A 20 -19.96 -5.86 -10.47
C ASP A 20 -20.39 -4.41 -10.64
N ALA A 21 -19.47 -3.54 -11.06
CA ALA A 21 -19.71 -2.10 -11.17
C ALA A 21 -20.83 -1.74 -12.17
N ARG A 22 -21.06 -2.56 -13.20
CA ARG A 22 -22.05 -2.30 -14.26
C ARG A 22 -23.43 -2.85 -13.90
N ARG A 23 -23.49 -3.97 -13.16
CA ARG A 23 -24.75 -4.65 -12.82
C ARG A 23 -24.77 -5.20 -11.39
N PRO A 24 -24.59 -4.36 -10.34
CA PRO A 24 -24.31 -4.82 -8.99
C PRO A 24 -25.43 -5.68 -8.40
N HIS A 25 -26.69 -5.30 -8.59
CA HIS A 25 -27.83 -6.05 -8.03
C HIS A 25 -28.06 -7.39 -8.73
N ALA A 26 -27.88 -7.43 -10.05
CA ALA A 26 -28.05 -8.66 -10.82
C ALA A 26 -26.90 -9.63 -10.51
N HIS A 27 -25.66 -9.13 -10.43
CA HIS A 27 -24.49 -9.93 -10.07
C HIS A 27 -24.65 -10.56 -8.67
N MET A 28 -25.05 -9.78 -7.67
CA MET A 28 -25.27 -10.31 -6.32
C MET A 28 -26.39 -11.36 -6.31
N ALA A 29 -27.46 -11.16 -7.08
CA ALA A 29 -28.55 -12.13 -7.18
C ALA A 29 -28.13 -13.46 -7.82
N GLU A 30 -27.33 -13.40 -8.89
CA GLU A 30 -26.75 -14.58 -9.55
C GLU A 30 -25.91 -15.42 -8.57
N LEU A 31 -25.14 -14.76 -7.70
CA LEU A 31 -24.25 -15.43 -6.75
C LEU A 31 -24.93 -15.94 -5.48
N THR A 32 -26.00 -15.28 -5.04
CA THR A 32 -26.60 -15.53 -3.70
C THR A 32 -28.00 -16.14 -3.76
N ALA A 33 -28.60 -16.23 -4.95
CA ALA A 33 -30.00 -16.60 -5.16
C ALA A 33 -31.01 -15.67 -4.46
N ILE A 34 -30.58 -14.49 -3.98
CA ILE A 34 -31.43 -13.46 -3.37
C ILE A 34 -31.85 -12.45 -4.44
N SER A 35 -33.13 -12.04 -4.45
CA SER A 35 -33.67 -11.20 -5.53
C SER A 35 -32.88 -9.89 -5.75
N PRO A 36 -32.73 -9.42 -7.01
CA PRO A 36 -32.08 -8.14 -7.30
C PRO A 36 -32.73 -6.96 -6.56
N THR A 37 -34.04 -6.99 -6.35
CA THR A 37 -34.78 -5.96 -5.62
C THR A 37 -34.36 -5.89 -4.15
N ASN A 38 -34.11 -7.03 -3.50
CA ASN A 38 -33.61 -7.07 -2.12
C ASN A 38 -32.19 -6.48 -2.03
N TRP A 39 -31.32 -6.82 -2.98
CA TRP A 39 -29.98 -6.21 -3.07
C TRP A 39 -30.04 -4.70 -3.28
N GLN A 40 -30.90 -4.25 -4.19
CA GLN A 40 -31.13 -2.82 -4.42
C GLN A 40 -31.63 -2.10 -3.17
N ASN A 41 -32.58 -2.68 -2.44
CA ASN A 41 -33.15 -2.09 -1.23
C ASN A 41 -32.11 -1.96 -0.11
N VAL A 42 -31.29 -2.99 0.09
CA VAL A 42 -30.22 -2.96 1.10
C VAL A 42 -29.10 -1.99 0.71
N MET A 43 -28.64 -2.00 -0.55
CA MET A 43 -27.59 -1.07 -1.01
C MET A 43 -28.02 0.41 -0.95
N ARG A 44 -29.32 0.68 -1.11
CA ARG A 44 -29.94 2.00 -0.94
C ARG A 44 -30.33 2.32 0.52
N ARG A 45 -29.99 1.45 1.46
CA ARG A 45 -30.34 1.57 2.90
C ARG A 45 -31.85 1.67 3.18
N LYS A 46 -32.70 1.24 2.24
CA LYS A 46 -34.16 1.15 2.44
C LYS A 46 -34.55 -0.05 3.31
N GLN A 47 -33.66 -1.03 3.40
CA GLN A 47 -33.81 -2.24 4.19
C GLN A 47 -32.50 -2.54 4.93
N ARG A 48 -32.58 -3.09 6.14
CA ARG A 48 -31.40 -3.65 6.83
C ARG A 48 -31.03 -5.01 6.22
N PRO A 49 -29.74 -5.37 6.14
CA PRO A 49 -29.34 -6.72 5.74
C PRO A 49 -30.04 -7.77 6.61
N THR A 50 -30.68 -8.76 5.98
CA THR A 50 -31.29 -9.89 6.68
C THR A 50 -30.23 -10.92 7.06
N ALA A 51 -30.55 -11.82 8.00
CA ALA A 51 -29.67 -12.94 8.33
C ALA A 51 -29.34 -13.78 7.08
N GLU A 52 -30.32 -14.01 6.22
CA GLU A 52 -30.16 -14.70 4.93
C GLU A 52 -29.14 -13.99 4.01
N MET A 53 -29.19 -12.66 3.91
CA MET A 53 -28.21 -11.89 3.12
C MET A 53 -26.81 -11.94 3.72
N ILE A 54 -26.71 -11.92 5.04
CA ILE A 54 -25.44 -12.03 5.76
C ILE A 54 -24.84 -13.42 5.58
N GLU A 55 -25.64 -14.48 5.73
CA GLU A 55 -25.21 -15.86 5.48
C GLU A 55 -24.84 -16.09 4.01
N ALA A 56 -25.59 -15.53 3.07
CA ALA A 56 -25.27 -15.66 1.65
C ALA A 56 -23.92 -15.00 1.33
N VAL A 57 -23.67 -13.79 1.85
CA VAL A 57 -22.35 -13.15 1.71
C VAL A 57 -21.26 -13.94 2.41
N ALA A 58 -21.51 -14.45 3.62
CA ALA A 58 -20.55 -15.27 4.36
C ALA A 58 -20.25 -16.61 3.67
N ARG A 59 -21.17 -17.14 2.87
CA ARG A 59 -20.99 -18.39 2.14
C ARG A 59 -20.24 -18.19 0.83
N VAL A 60 -20.60 -17.13 0.09
CA VAL A 60 -19.98 -16.82 -1.21
C VAL A 60 -18.60 -16.19 -1.02
N TRP A 61 -18.46 -15.37 0.01
CA TRP A 61 -17.20 -14.72 0.38
C TRP A 61 -16.89 -14.88 1.89
N PRO A 62 -16.57 -16.10 2.35
CA PRO A 62 -16.24 -16.39 3.75
C PRO A 62 -15.09 -15.53 4.28
N GLU A 63 -14.26 -15.05 3.36
CA GLU A 63 -13.09 -14.25 3.62
C GLU A 63 -13.49 -12.89 4.29
N TYR A 64 -14.67 -12.33 4.00
CA TYR A 64 -15.10 -11.07 4.64
C TYR A 64 -15.80 -11.24 6.00
N VAL A 65 -16.03 -12.46 6.49
CA VAL A 65 -16.85 -12.72 7.69
C VAL A 65 -16.27 -12.06 8.94
N ALA A 66 -14.95 -12.17 9.14
CA ALA A 66 -14.27 -11.58 10.29
C ALA A 66 -14.40 -10.05 10.29
N TYR A 67 -14.25 -9.42 9.12
CA TYR A 67 -14.43 -7.97 8.95
C TYR A 67 -15.88 -7.54 9.20
N ILE A 68 -16.87 -8.22 8.61
CA ILE A 68 -18.29 -7.92 8.80
C ILE A 68 -18.64 -8.01 10.30
N ALA A 69 -18.24 -9.08 10.96
CA ALA A 69 -18.58 -9.34 12.36
C ALA A 69 -17.87 -8.39 13.33
N THR A 70 -16.55 -8.23 13.20
CA THR A 70 -15.72 -7.61 14.24
C THR A 70 -15.33 -6.17 13.93
N GLY A 71 -15.39 -5.76 12.66
CA GLY A 71 -14.84 -4.48 12.20
C GLY A 71 -13.33 -4.36 12.32
N LYS A 72 -12.63 -5.43 12.69
CA LYS A 72 -11.18 -5.53 12.61
C LYS A 72 -10.84 -6.02 11.21
N THR A 73 -10.02 -5.26 10.51
CA THR A 73 -9.56 -5.57 9.15
C THR A 73 -8.58 -6.73 9.20
N THR A 74 -9.10 -7.95 9.26
CA THR A 74 -8.46 -9.10 8.61
C THR A 74 -9.27 -9.31 7.34
N LEU A 75 -8.98 -8.51 6.31
CA LEU A 75 -9.50 -8.73 4.97
C LEU A 75 -8.57 -9.73 4.28
N PRO A 76 -8.95 -10.99 4.14
CA PRO A 76 -8.26 -11.92 3.25
C PRO A 76 -8.34 -11.46 1.79
N ALA A 77 -7.16 -11.43 1.19
CA ALA A 77 -6.82 -11.50 -0.22
C ALA A 77 -8.00 -11.66 -1.21
N GLN A 78 -8.26 -10.62 -2.01
CA GLN A 78 -9.07 -10.75 -3.23
C GLN A 78 -8.25 -11.36 -4.39
N LYS A 79 -8.89 -12.27 -5.13
CA LYS A 79 -8.37 -13.10 -6.24
C LYS A 79 -7.72 -12.31 -7.39
N VAL A 80 -6.69 -12.89 -8.01
CA VAL A 80 -6.39 -12.77 -9.46
C VAL A 80 -6.01 -14.17 -9.96
N PRO A 81 -6.51 -14.63 -11.13
CA PRO A 81 -6.14 -15.92 -11.69
C PRO A 81 -4.82 -15.82 -12.46
N VAL A 82 -3.76 -16.43 -11.94
CA VAL A 82 -2.60 -16.85 -12.75
C VAL A 82 -2.31 -18.31 -12.38
N ASP A 83 -2.55 -19.20 -13.33
CA ASP A 83 -2.07 -20.60 -13.36
C ASP A 83 -2.31 -21.48 -12.13
N GLY A 84 -3.52 -21.42 -11.56
CA GLY A 84 -4.05 -22.51 -10.72
C GLY A 84 -3.34 -22.73 -9.38
N VAL A 85 -2.45 -21.84 -8.96
CA VAL A 85 -1.84 -21.83 -7.63
C VAL A 85 -2.43 -20.67 -6.84
N ILE A 86 -3.13 -20.99 -5.75
CA ILE A 86 -3.67 -19.99 -4.82
C ILE A 86 -2.49 -19.47 -3.99
N GLU A 87 -1.87 -18.37 -4.42
CA GLU A 87 -0.94 -17.64 -3.56
C GLU A 87 -1.71 -16.74 -2.60
N LEU A 88 -1.55 -16.99 -1.31
CA LEU A 88 -2.10 -16.15 -0.24
C LEU A 88 -1.51 -14.74 -0.36
N PHE A 89 -2.35 -13.72 -0.54
CA PHE A 89 -1.93 -12.30 -0.60
C PHE A 89 -1.97 -11.68 0.80
N ASP A 90 -0.84 -11.14 1.27
CA ASP A 90 -0.84 -10.33 2.49
C ASP A 90 -1.22 -8.89 2.09
N PRO A 91 -2.23 -8.26 2.72
CA PRO A 91 -2.65 -6.89 2.38
C PRO A 91 -1.54 -5.83 2.58
N THR A 92 -0.43 -6.18 3.23
CA THR A 92 0.76 -5.33 3.36
C THR A 92 1.72 -5.45 2.19
N ASP A 93 1.54 -6.43 1.30
CA ASP A 93 2.42 -6.64 0.17
C ASP A 93 2.24 -5.55 -0.88
N VAL A 94 3.36 -5.18 -1.51
CA VAL A 94 3.40 -4.25 -2.62
C VAL A 94 3.34 -5.03 -3.93
N VAL A 95 2.24 -4.90 -4.67
CA VAL A 95 2.15 -5.42 -6.04
C VAL A 95 2.66 -4.36 -7.01
N LEU A 96 3.58 -4.76 -7.87
CA LEU A 96 4.09 -3.93 -8.96
C LEU A 96 3.76 -4.64 -10.28
N GLU A 97 2.77 -4.12 -10.99
CA GLU A 97 2.41 -4.64 -12.32
C GLU A 97 2.80 -3.62 -13.39
N ARG A 98 3.40 -4.08 -14.49
CA ARG A 98 3.68 -3.22 -15.64
C ARG A 98 2.54 -3.36 -16.65
N LEU A 99 1.70 -2.33 -16.74
CA LEU A 99 0.67 -2.25 -17.77
C LEU A 99 1.30 -2.11 -19.16
N GLY A 100 0.60 -2.57 -20.19
CA GLY A 100 1.03 -2.46 -21.59
C GLY A 100 1.25 -1.02 -22.10
N SER A 101 0.77 -0.02 -21.34
CA SER A 101 1.02 1.42 -21.55
C SER A 101 2.30 1.94 -20.87
N GLY A 102 2.98 1.12 -20.07
CA GLY A 102 4.08 1.53 -19.19
C GLY A 102 3.63 2.14 -17.85
N ALA A 103 2.32 2.16 -17.56
CA ALA A 103 1.80 2.56 -16.26
C ALA A 103 1.81 1.38 -15.27
N ALA A 104 1.77 1.65 -13.96
CA ALA A 104 1.38 0.65 -12.97
C ALA A 104 -0.11 0.81 -12.69
N ASP A 105 -0.86 -0.29 -12.58
CA ASP A 105 -2.24 -0.20 -12.12
C ASP A 105 -2.25 0.11 -10.62
N GLU A 106 -3.09 1.06 -10.22
CA GLU A 106 -3.23 1.57 -8.85
C GLU A 106 -3.92 0.57 -7.91
N GLY A 107 -4.16 -0.65 -8.39
CA GLY A 107 -5.21 -1.52 -7.87
C GLY A 107 -5.09 -1.92 -6.41
N ARG A 108 -3.94 -1.81 -5.73
CA ARG A 108 -3.77 -2.40 -4.37
C ARG A 108 -2.85 -1.66 -3.41
N TRP A 109 -2.68 -0.34 -3.52
CA TRP A 109 -2.08 0.46 -2.44
C TRP A 109 -3.19 0.98 -1.50
N GLN A 110 -3.80 0.09 -0.72
CA GLN A 110 -4.82 0.50 0.26
C GLN A 110 -4.16 0.87 1.60
N GLY A 111 -3.69 2.12 1.70
CA GLY A 111 -3.38 2.74 2.97
C GLY A 111 -2.11 3.58 2.99
N MET A 112 -2.31 4.88 3.24
CA MET A 112 -1.38 5.82 3.88
C MET A 112 -0.37 6.63 3.05
N HIS A 113 -0.33 7.90 3.47
CA HIS A 113 0.49 9.07 3.14
C HIS A 113 0.32 9.66 1.73
N GLU A 114 -0.41 10.78 1.67
CA GLU A 114 -0.26 11.79 0.62
C GLU A 114 1.23 12.12 0.50
N LEU A 115 1.86 11.70 -0.60
CA LEU A 115 3.22 12.09 -0.94
C LEU A 115 3.26 13.61 -1.17
N PRO A 116 4.39 14.29 -0.92
CA PRO A 116 4.56 15.69 -1.30
C PRO A 116 4.25 15.85 -2.79
N SER A 117 3.19 16.60 -3.09
CA SER A 117 2.53 16.68 -4.40
C SER A 117 3.39 17.25 -5.53
N GLU A 118 4.57 17.79 -5.22
CA GLU A 118 5.37 18.58 -6.15
C GLU A 118 6.11 17.77 -7.24
N LYS A 119 6.07 16.43 -7.20
CA LYS A 119 6.87 15.59 -8.13
C LYS A 119 6.08 14.57 -8.94
N HIS A 120 4.75 14.60 -8.93
CA HIS A 120 3.92 13.70 -9.72
C HIS A 120 3.03 14.46 -10.71
N GLY A 121 2.78 13.85 -11.87
CA GLY A 121 1.75 14.31 -12.79
C GLY A 121 0.38 14.34 -12.09
N ALA A 122 -0.53 15.17 -12.61
CA ALA A 122 -1.78 15.62 -11.98
C ALA A 122 -2.79 14.52 -11.52
N THR A 123 -2.43 13.24 -11.57
CA THR A 123 -3.32 12.09 -11.38
C THR A 123 -3.02 11.24 -10.15
N GLY A 124 -2.00 11.53 -9.33
CA GLY A 124 -1.72 10.74 -8.11
C GLY A 124 -1.06 9.37 -8.36
N GLN A 125 -0.69 9.08 -9.60
CA GLN A 125 -0.17 7.78 -10.04
C GLN A 125 1.32 7.60 -9.72
N ILE A 126 1.68 6.45 -9.12
CA ILE A 126 3.08 6.03 -8.95
C ILE A 126 3.53 5.26 -10.20
N ASN A 127 4.23 5.94 -11.09
CA ASN A 127 4.75 5.34 -12.32
C ASN A 127 5.95 4.42 -12.02
N TRP A 128 5.84 3.12 -12.28
CA TRP A 128 7.00 2.22 -12.37
C TRP A 128 7.31 1.97 -13.85
N GLY A 129 8.53 2.30 -14.28
CA GLY A 129 8.99 2.04 -15.67
C GLY A 129 9.00 3.21 -16.65
N TYR A 130 8.97 4.46 -16.16
CA TYR A 130 9.01 5.75 -16.92
C TYR A 130 7.73 6.06 -17.71
N VAL A 131 7.02 7.18 -17.50
CA VAL A 131 7.46 8.59 -17.49
C VAL A 131 7.11 9.27 -16.15
N GLY A 132 8.11 9.75 -15.39
CA GLY A 132 7.91 10.70 -14.28
C GLY A 132 8.38 10.26 -12.89
N SER A 133 8.37 8.96 -12.56
CA SER A 133 8.85 8.44 -11.26
C SER A 133 9.92 7.36 -11.49
N GLY A 134 11.20 7.69 -11.24
CA GLY A 134 12.30 6.74 -11.45
C GLY A 134 12.32 5.59 -10.42
N PRO A 135 13.06 4.49 -10.66
CA PRO A 135 13.21 3.36 -9.71
C PRO A 135 13.58 3.75 -8.27
N ARG A 136 14.33 4.84 -8.12
CA ARG A 136 14.69 5.44 -6.83
C ARG A 136 13.52 6.09 -6.09
N LEU A 137 12.58 6.69 -6.84
CA LEU A 137 11.37 7.28 -6.25
C LEU A 137 10.40 6.18 -5.82
N LEU A 138 10.29 5.09 -6.60
CA LEU A 138 9.58 3.90 -6.16
C LEU A 138 10.20 3.33 -4.88
N SER A 139 11.53 3.23 -4.82
CA SER A 139 12.25 2.75 -3.64
C SER A 139 11.94 3.57 -2.38
N LEU A 140 11.94 4.91 -2.51
CA LEU A 140 11.54 5.82 -1.44
C LEU A 140 10.11 5.52 -0.95
N ASN A 141 9.16 5.41 -1.88
CA ASN A 141 7.75 5.20 -1.56
C ASN A 141 7.52 3.85 -0.87
N VAL A 142 8.16 2.78 -1.36
CA VAL A 142 8.09 1.45 -0.73
C VAL A 142 8.61 1.53 0.70
N LEU A 143 9.79 2.09 0.94
CA LEU A 143 10.34 2.20 2.30
C LEU A 143 9.41 2.97 3.24
N MET A 144 8.82 4.07 2.78
CA MET A 144 7.86 4.84 3.58
C MET A 144 6.59 4.06 3.92
N ALA A 145 6.10 3.21 3.00
CA ALA A 145 4.95 2.34 3.24
C ALA A 145 5.19 1.36 4.40
N PHE A 146 6.46 0.97 4.60
CA PHE A 146 6.89 0.09 5.69
C PHE A 146 7.40 0.88 6.91
N ASN A 147 6.83 2.07 7.15
CA ASN A 147 7.10 2.93 8.31
C ASN A 147 8.56 3.40 8.44
N VAL A 148 9.35 3.38 7.36
CA VAL A 148 10.67 4.02 7.37
C VAL A 148 10.48 5.53 7.27
N PRO A 149 10.98 6.34 8.24
CA PRO A 149 10.80 7.79 8.20
C PRO A 149 11.39 8.40 6.93
N TYR A 150 10.74 9.43 6.36
CA TYR A 150 11.14 10.05 5.08
C TYR A 150 12.64 10.35 4.96
N GLY A 151 13.24 11.02 5.95
CA GLY A 151 14.67 11.36 5.90
C GLY A 151 15.60 10.14 5.85
N VAL A 152 15.19 9.04 6.50
CA VAL A 152 15.93 7.77 6.46
C VAL A 152 15.70 7.08 5.12
N ALA A 153 14.44 7.03 4.66
CA ALA A 153 14.07 6.45 3.38
C ALA A 153 14.76 7.16 2.19
N ASP A 154 14.93 8.48 2.25
CA ASP A 154 15.62 9.27 1.22
C ASP A 154 17.11 8.91 1.09
N VAL A 155 17.76 8.56 2.21
CA VAL A 155 19.14 8.07 2.24
C VAL A 155 19.23 6.61 1.76
N LEU A 156 18.23 5.80 2.07
CA LEU A 156 18.21 4.36 1.76
C LEU A 156 17.76 4.04 0.32
N LYS A 157 17.00 4.93 -0.32
CA LYS A 157 16.32 4.65 -1.59
C LYS A 157 17.23 4.14 -2.69
N ASP A 158 18.48 4.61 -2.76
CA ASP A 158 19.44 4.17 -3.78
C ASP A 158 19.87 2.72 -3.55
N LYS A 159 20.23 2.38 -2.31
CA LYS A 159 20.62 1.02 -1.96
C LYS A 159 19.45 0.04 -2.09
N PHE A 160 18.26 0.43 -1.63
CA PHE A 160 17.05 -0.39 -1.81
C PHE A 160 16.71 -0.55 -3.29
N CYS A 161 16.92 0.49 -4.09
CA CYS A 161 16.74 0.40 -5.54
C CYS A 161 17.67 -0.66 -6.14
N ASP A 162 18.95 -0.62 -5.80
CA ASP A 162 19.94 -1.53 -6.37
C ASP A 162 19.74 -2.97 -5.90
N ASP A 163 19.48 -3.17 -4.60
CA ASP A 163 19.35 -4.50 -3.98
C ASP A 163 18.00 -5.17 -4.31
N VAL A 164 16.91 -4.40 -4.36
CA VAL A 164 15.55 -4.93 -4.41
C VAL A 164 14.88 -4.59 -5.73
N ILE A 165 14.75 -3.31 -6.08
CA ILE A 165 13.93 -2.87 -7.22
C ILE A 165 14.55 -3.24 -8.57
N SER A 166 15.86 -3.09 -8.73
CA SER A 166 16.59 -3.41 -9.95
C SER A 166 16.62 -4.92 -10.24
N ALA A 167 16.44 -5.74 -9.22
CA ALA A 167 16.37 -7.21 -9.33
C ALA A 167 14.98 -7.73 -9.71
N LEU A 168 13.99 -6.84 -9.86
CA LEU A 168 12.61 -7.23 -10.13
C LEU A 168 12.39 -7.61 -11.60
N PRO A 169 11.57 -8.65 -11.88
CA PRO A 169 11.10 -8.95 -13.23
C PRO A 169 10.38 -7.75 -13.85
N VAL A 170 10.59 -7.53 -15.15
CA VAL A 170 10.12 -6.32 -15.85
C VAL A 170 8.60 -6.32 -16.12
N GLN A 171 7.93 -7.48 -16.08
CA GLN A 171 6.52 -7.60 -16.49
C GLN A 171 5.55 -7.42 -15.33
N SER A 172 5.78 -8.11 -14.23
CA SER A 172 5.07 -7.94 -12.97
C SER A 172 5.87 -8.60 -11.87
N THR A 173 5.71 -8.11 -10.65
CA THR A 173 6.30 -8.73 -9.48
C THR A 173 5.50 -8.40 -8.24
N ARG A 174 5.65 -9.26 -7.24
CA ARG A 174 5.16 -9.02 -5.90
C ARG A 174 6.35 -8.78 -4.98
N LEU A 175 6.32 -7.68 -4.26
CA LEU A 175 7.20 -7.40 -3.15
C LEU A 175 6.45 -7.70 -1.86
N THR A 176 6.85 -8.77 -1.19
CA THR A 176 6.18 -9.19 0.04
C THR A 176 6.66 -8.38 1.25
N GLN A 177 5.80 -8.17 2.25
CA GLN A 177 6.18 -7.57 3.54
C GLN A 177 7.39 -8.32 4.12
N ALA A 178 7.34 -9.65 4.16
CA ALA A 178 8.42 -10.46 4.67
C ALA A 178 9.76 -10.20 3.94
N ARG A 179 9.75 -10.01 2.62
CA ARG A 179 10.96 -9.68 1.85
C ARG A 179 11.50 -8.31 2.21
N ILE A 180 10.63 -7.33 2.42
CA ILE A 180 11.04 -5.96 2.77
C ILE A 180 11.54 -5.89 4.20
N GLU A 181 10.86 -6.55 5.14
CA GLU A 181 11.30 -6.69 6.53
C GLU A 181 12.63 -7.43 6.63
N GLN A 182 12.80 -8.52 5.88
CA GLN A 182 14.08 -9.23 5.82
C GLN A 182 15.20 -8.31 5.30
N TRP A 183 14.94 -7.54 4.24
CA TRP A 183 15.93 -6.58 3.74
C TRP A 183 16.23 -5.50 4.80
N ILE A 184 15.24 -5.02 5.54
CA ILE A 184 15.44 -4.08 6.64
C ILE A 184 16.32 -4.71 7.73
N ASP A 185 16.06 -5.95 8.09
CA ASP A 185 16.80 -6.69 9.10
C ASP A 185 18.26 -6.94 8.69
N ASP A 186 18.49 -7.37 7.45
CA ASP A 186 19.81 -7.61 6.88
C ASP A 186 20.64 -6.32 6.79
N ASN A 187 19.98 -5.16 6.76
CA ASN A 187 20.61 -3.86 6.61
C ASN A 187 20.53 -2.98 7.87
N ARG A 188 20.26 -3.55 9.05
CA ARG A 188 20.10 -2.79 10.31
C ARG A 188 21.24 -1.81 10.62
N GLU A 189 22.49 -2.22 10.40
CA GLU A 189 23.64 -1.34 10.62
C GLU A 189 23.65 -0.16 9.64
N PHE A 190 23.33 -0.42 8.38
CA PHE A 190 23.21 0.60 7.35
C PHE A 190 22.03 1.54 7.61
N ILE A 191 20.90 1.02 8.11
CA ILE A 191 19.72 1.83 8.49
C ILE A 191 20.05 2.72 9.70
N SER A 192 20.78 2.20 10.69
CA SER A 192 21.26 3.00 11.83
C SER A 192 22.17 4.15 11.36
N TRP A 193 23.06 3.87 10.40
CA TRP A 193 23.87 4.89 9.75
C TRP A 193 23.02 5.90 8.97
N ALA A 194 22.03 5.44 8.20
CA ALA A 194 21.13 6.29 7.43
C ALA A 194 20.29 7.22 8.33
N ALA A 195 19.87 6.74 9.51
CA ALA A 195 19.19 7.57 10.50
C ALA A 195 20.09 8.71 11.02
N LYS A 196 21.37 8.43 11.30
CA LYS A 196 22.35 9.47 11.68
C LYS A 196 22.58 10.47 10.54
N MET A 197 22.65 9.98 9.30
CA MET A 197 22.78 10.84 8.11
C MET A 197 21.56 11.74 7.93
N ALA A 198 20.35 11.22 8.12
CA ALA A 198 19.11 11.99 8.03
C ALA A 198 19.10 13.16 9.02
N VAL A 199 19.51 12.92 10.27
CA VAL A 199 19.64 13.97 11.29
C VAL A 199 20.69 15.00 10.90
N ALA A 200 21.85 14.57 10.40
CA ALA A 200 22.91 15.48 9.96
C ALA A 200 22.47 16.36 8.76
N ASN A 201 21.74 15.77 7.80
CA ASN A 201 21.19 16.49 6.66
C ASN A 201 20.12 17.51 7.09
N GLN A 202 19.26 17.14 8.04
CA GLN A 202 18.26 18.05 8.59
C GLN A 202 18.92 19.23 9.31
N ALA A 203 19.95 18.98 10.14
CA ALA A 203 20.70 20.04 10.80
C ALA A 203 21.36 21.02 9.80
N TRP A 204 21.83 20.51 8.66
CA TRP A 204 22.35 21.36 7.58
C TRP A 204 21.26 22.18 6.90
N ALA A 205 20.08 21.60 6.66
CA ALA A 205 18.95 22.31 6.07
C ALA A 205 18.39 23.41 6.99
N ASP A 206 18.44 23.21 8.31
CA ASP A 206 17.93 24.14 9.31
C ASP A 206 18.93 25.25 9.71
N ALA A 207 20.20 25.14 9.30
CA ALA A 207 21.25 26.10 9.64
C ALA A 207 20.93 27.50 9.08
N LYS A 208 21.02 28.52 9.92
CA LYS A 208 20.69 29.93 9.56
C LYS A 208 21.90 30.86 9.60
N SER A 209 23.04 30.35 10.06
CA SER A 209 24.30 31.09 10.17
C SER A 209 25.48 30.30 9.61
N THR A 210 26.56 31.00 9.27
CA THR A 210 27.80 30.38 8.76
C THR A 210 28.39 29.38 9.75
N GLU A 211 28.37 29.70 11.05
CA GLU A 211 28.88 28.81 12.09
C GLU A 211 28.05 27.52 12.19
N GLU A 212 26.72 27.61 12.16
CA GLU A 212 25.83 26.44 12.13
C GLU A 212 26.03 25.61 10.86
N MET A 213 26.23 26.25 9.71
CA MET A 213 26.51 25.54 8.44
C MET A 213 27.83 24.77 8.51
N ASP A 214 28.88 25.35 9.09
CA ASP A 214 30.18 24.70 9.25
C ASP A 214 30.09 23.51 10.22
N GLN A 215 29.38 23.67 11.34
CA GLN A 215 29.11 22.59 12.29
C GLN A 215 28.31 21.45 11.65
N ALA A 216 27.24 21.76 10.91
CA ALA A 216 26.43 20.77 10.23
C ALA A 216 27.22 20.05 9.12
N ARG A 217 28.06 20.78 8.36
CA ARG A 217 28.95 20.18 7.35
C ARG A 217 29.95 19.22 7.97
N ALA A 218 30.54 19.57 9.12
CA ALA A 218 31.44 18.68 9.85
C ALA A 218 30.72 17.42 10.36
N MET A 219 29.48 17.58 10.84
CA MET A 219 28.63 16.46 11.26
C MET A 219 28.34 15.51 10.10
N VAL A 220 27.91 16.03 8.94
CA VAL A 220 27.67 15.23 7.72
C VAL A 220 28.94 14.49 7.30
N ALA A 221 30.10 15.16 7.28
CA ALA A 221 31.36 14.53 6.92
C ALA A 221 31.74 13.40 7.89
N LYS A 222 31.57 13.62 9.19
CA LYS A 222 31.83 12.63 10.25
C LYS A 222 30.94 11.39 10.10
N VAL A 223 29.64 11.57 9.91
CA VAL A 223 28.72 10.43 9.73
C VAL A 223 29.00 9.69 8.43
N LYS A 224 29.28 10.42 7.34
CA LYS A 224 29.62 9.81 6.04
C LYS A 224 30.87 8.92 6.12
N ALA A 225 31.85 9.27 6.95
CA ALA A 225 33.04 8.45 7.18
C ALA A 225 32.78 7.15 7.96
N MET A 226 31.63 7.05 8.65
CA MET A 226 31.23 5.86 9.42
C MET A 226 30.33 4.91 8.61
N ARG A 227 30.26 5.08 7.28
CA ARG A 227 29.42 4.23 6.43
C ARG A 227 29.93 2.78 6.52
N PRO A 228 29.08 1.81 6.90
CA PRO A 228 29.45 0.39 6.93
C PRO A 228 29.60 -0.19 5.52
#